data_AF-A0A9W6HSE3-F1
#
_entry.id   AF-A0A9W6HSE3-F1
#
_cell.length_a   1.000
_cell.length_b   1.000
_cell.length_c   1.000
_cell.angle_alpha   90.00
_cell.angle_beta   90.00
_cell.angle_gamma   90.00
#
_symmetry.space_group_name_H-M   'P 1'
#
loop_
_entity.id
_entity.type
_entity.pdbx_description
1 polymer ?
#
loop_
_entity_poly.entity_id
_entity_poly.type
_entity_poly.pdbx_seq_one_letter_code
_entity_poly.pdbx_strand_id
1 'polypeptide(L)'
;MKATAAKSAAAKSSATAAAKKATAAKVQAVKASASDADAAKKAAARSAAAKKAAATRAARAREAARAAEAAAAKESKAALVRAETDSAAPAEVAARTAPTAPVSPATEADAPESHVVPIDTVETVAPIDAIETVQAVEADVESIEAAAPEDAAESVLDAPTDEADARPASETSDEPEPTSDGAPAEDSTEESSATTILAAPVVADVEGSGEYALEVRDLSKSYGDTRAVEAISLSVPTGAFYGIVGPNGAGKTTTLSIVAGLLRPDSGTVKVTGLDHSTGGAKRILGVLPDRLRTFDRLTGRQLLHYYGLLRGLSADVVEKRTADLARAFDLTGALGRVVSDYSAGMTKKIMLAGAMIHSPRVLILDEPFESVDPVSSGIILDILRAYVAHGGTVVLSSHGMDLVERVCSRIAVIVGGKVLAEGTVDEVRGEQSLEERFTELTRGAGEVEGLEWLHTFSA
;
A
#
# COMPACT_ATOMS: atom_id res chain seq x y z
N MET A 1 55.53 -3.50 -73.39
CA MET A 1 55.65 -3.41 -71.91
C MET A 1 55.33 -2.03 -71.31
N LYS A 2 55.01 -0.96 -72.07
CA LYS A 2 54.64 0.35 -71.49
C LYS A 2 53.14 0.56 -71.18
N ALA A 3 52.24 -0.25 -71.76
CA ALA A 3 50.79 -0.07 -71.56
C ALA A 3 50.23 -0.71 -70.27
N THR A 4 50.92 -1.70 -69.69
CA THR A 4 50.48 -2.40 -68.48
C THR A 4 50.86 -1.69 -67.18
N ALA A 5 51.93 -0.89 -67.18
CA ALA A 5 52.36 -0.12 -65.99
C ALA A 5 51.44 1.08 -65.70
N ALA A 6 50.91 1.75 -66.73
CA ALA A 6 50.04 2.92 -66.58
C ALA A 6 48.67 2.57 -65.98
N LYS A 7 48.13 1.39 -66.30
CA LYS A 7 46.81 0.93 -65.79
C LYS A 7 46.86 0.55 -64.30
N SER A 8 48.00 0.07 -63.81
CA SER A 8 48.20 -0.30 -62.40
C SER A 8 48.35 0.93 -61.48
N ALA A 9 49.02 1.98 -61.96
CA ALA A 9 49.18 3.23 -61.21
C ALA A 9 47.85 4.01 -61.07
N ALA A 10 47.02 4.02 -62.12
CA ALA A 10 45.72 4.67 -62.10
C ALA A 10 44.72 3.98 -61.14
N ALA A 11 44.76 2.65 -61.03
CA ALA A 11 43.89 1.89 -60.14
C ALA A 11 44.28 2.03 -58.64
N LYS A 12 45.57 2.17 -58.33
CA LYS A 12 46.03 2.42 -56.94
C LYS A 12 45.72 3.84 -56.48
N SER A 13 45.79 4.82 -57.39
CA SER A 13 45.39 6.22 -57.14
C SER A 13 43.90 6.35 -56.81
N SER A 14 43.03 5.71 -57.59
CA SER A 14 41.57 5.80 -57.39
C SER A 14 41.11 5.10 -56.09
N ALA A 15 41.71 3.96 -55.74
CA ALA A 15 41.43 3.27 -54.48
C ALA A 15 41.84 4.09 -53.25
N THR A 16 42.97 4.79 -53.31
CA THR A 16 43.47 5.62 -52.20
C THR A 16 42.62 6.89 -52.03
N ALA A 17 42.15 7.49 -53.13
CA ALA A 17 41.24 8.63 -53.09
C ALA A 17 39.84 8.26 -52.54
N ALA A 18 39.33 7.07 -52.90
CA ALA A 18 38.05 6.57 -52.39
C ALA A 18 38.11 6.27 -50.88
N ALA A 19 39.19 5.66 -50.40
CA ALA A 19 39.39 5.39 -48.97
C ALA A 19 39.44 6.70 -48.15
N LYS A 20 40.19 7.71 -48.63
CA LYS A 20 40.32 9.00 -47.94
C LYS A 20 39.00 9.79 -47.89
N LYS A 21 38.17 9.68 -48.94
CA LYS A 21 36.82 10.27 -48.99
C LYS A 21 35.85 9.58 -48.02
N ALA A 22 35.93 8.25 -47.89
CA ALA A 22 35.14 7.49 -46.93
C ALA A 22 35.51 7.80 -45.48
N THR A 23 36.80 7.97 -45.17
CA THR A 23 37.25 8.36 -43.82
C THR A 23 36.82 9.78 -43.47
N ALA A 24 36.91 10.73 -44.40
CA ALA A 24 36.47 12.11 -44.19
C ALA A 24 34.95 12.21 -43.95
N ALA A 25 34.15 11.45 -44.71
CA ALA A 25 32.69 11.38 -44.51
C ALA A 25 32.33 10.77 -43.13
N LYS A 26 33.06 9.75 -42.68
CA LYS A 26 32.84 9.13 -41.37
C LYS A 26 33.19 10.07 -40.21
N VAL A 27 34.25 10.87 -40.34
CA VAL A 27 34.64 11.88 -39.34
C VAL A 27 33.63 13.03 -39.28
N GLN A 28 33.09 13.48 -40.42
CA GLN A 28 32.02 14.49 -40.44
C GLN A 28 30.71 13.99 -39.84
N ALA A 29 30.33 12.73 -40.10
CA ALA A 29 29.13 12.14 -39.53
C ALA A 29 29.20 12.02 -37.99
N VAL A 30 30.36 11.63 -37.44
CA VAL A 30 30.58 11.55 -35.99
C VAL A 30 30.59 12.93 -35.33
N LYS A 31 31.07 13.97 -36.04
CA LYS A 31 31.09 15.33 -35.51
C LYS A 31 29.70 15.98 -35.51
N ALA A 32 28.86 15.67 -36.50
CA ALA A 32 27.46 16.10 -36.55
C ALA A 32 26.61 15.41 -35.47
N SER A 33 26.78 14.10 -35.26
CA SER A 33 26.04 13.38 -34.21
C SER A 33 26.41 13.83 -32.80
N ALA A 34 27.67 14.24 -32.58
CA ALA A 34 28.11 14.81 -31.31
C ALA A 34 27.48 16.20 -31.02
N SER A 35 27.32 17.06 -32.03
CA SER A 35 26.67 18.37 -31.85
C SER A 35 25.16 18.26 -31.59
N ASP A 36 24.49 17.29 -32.23
CA ASP A 36 23.06 17.06 -32.01
C ASP A 36 22.80 16.48 -30.60
N ALA A 37 23.71 15.62 -30.11
CA ALA A 37 23.64 15.09 -28.75
C ALA A 37 23.81 16.18 -27.68
N ASP A 38 24.71 17.14 -27.88
CA ASP A 38 24.91 18.26 -26.94
C ASP A 38 23.73 19.24 -26.94
N ALA A 39 23.14 19.50 -28.11
CA ALA A 39 21.93 20.32 -28.23
C ALA A 39 20.73 19.67 -27.52
N ALA A 40 20.53 18.36 -27.69
CA ALA A 40 19.48 17.60 -27.01
C ALA A 40 19.66 17.59 -25.48
N LYS A 41 20.90 17.43 -25.00
CA LYS A 41 21.23 17.46 -23.56
C LYS A 41 20.96 18.83 -22.95
N LYS A 42 21.26 19.93 -23.67
CA LYS A 42 21.00 21.29 -23.23
C LYS A 42 19.49 21.63 -23.22
N ALA A 43 18.72 21.11 -24.18
CA ALA A 43 17.27 21.24 -24.21
C ALA A 43 16.60 20.47 -23.05
N ALA A 44 17.05 19.25 -22.77
CA ALA A 44 16.58 18.45 -21.64
C ALA A 44 16.86 19.13 -20.29
N ALA A 45 18.05 19.71 -20.11
CA ALA A 45 18.40 20.45 -18.90
C ALA A 45 17.52 21.70 -18.68
N ARG A 46 17.20 22.45 -19.75
CA ARG A 46 16.29 23.60 -19.68
C ARG A 46 14.86 23.20 -19.35
N SER A 47 14.38 22.09 -19.92
CA SER A 47 13.05 21.53 -19.61
C SER A 47 12.95 21.05 -18.15
N ALA A 48 14.00 20.38 -17.65
CA ALA A 48 14.07 19.96 -16.25
C ALA A 48 14.09 21.14 -15.27
N ALA A 49 14.84 22.20 -15.59
CA ALA A 49 14.88 23.43 -14.79
C ALA A 49 13.52 24.15 -14.78
N ALA A 50 12.83 24.22 -15.92
CA ALA A 50 11.49 24.81 -16.02
C ALA A 50 10.45 24.01 -15.22
N LYS A 51 10.47 22.67 -15.30
CA LYS A 51 9.59 21.80 -14.49
C LYS A 51 9.85 21.96 -12.99
N LYS A 52 11.11 22.06 -12.58
CA LYS A 52 11.48 22.28 -11.17
C LYS A 52 10.97 23.65 -10.67
N ALA A 53 11.13 24.70 -11.46
CA ALA A 53 10.62 26.04 -11.11
C ALA A 53 9.09 26.09 -11.02
N ALA A 54 8.38 25.42 -11.92
CA ALA A 54 6.92 25.31 -11.89
C ALA A 54 6.43 24.54 -10.65
N ALA A 55 7.10 23.43 -10.29
CA ALA A 55 6.77 22.67 -9.09
C ALA A 55 6.99 23.48 -7.80
N THR A 56 8.06 24.28 -7.73
CA THR A 56 8.31 25.16 -6.57
C THR A 56 7.27 26.28 -6.47
N ARG A 57 6.83 26.89 -7.58
CA ARG A 57 5.74 27.89 -7.57
C ARG A 57 4.41 27.28 -7.13
N ALA A 58 4.08 26.08 -7.61
CA ALA A 58 2.87 25.38 -7.21
C ALA A 58 2.88 24.99 -5.72
N ALA A 59 4.03 24.60 -5.17
CA ALA A 59 4.19 24.31 -3.75
C ALA A 59 3.97 25.57 -2.88
N ARG A 60 4.59 26.70 -3.24
CA ARG A 60 4.39 27.98 -2.53
C ARG A 60 2.95 28.48 -2.59
N ALA A 61 2.27 28.33 -3.74
CA ALA A 61 0.86 28.70 -3.87
C ALA A 61 -0.06 27.86 -2.97
N ARG A 62 0.21 26.55 -2.85
CA ARG A 62 -0.55 25.66 -1.94
C ARG A 62 -0.30 25.97 -0.47
N GLU A 63 0.92 26.34 -0.11
CA GLU A 63 1.26 26.76 1.25
C GLU A 63 0.58 28.09 1.62
N ALA A 64 0.59 29.07 0.71
CA ALA A 64 -0.13 30.34 0.89
C ALA A 64 -1.65 30.14 1.03
N ALA A 65 -2.25 29.25 0.23
CA ALA A 65 -3.68 28.93 0.32
C ALA A 65 -4.04 28.28 1.67
N ARG A 66 -3.21 27.35 2.17
CA ARG A 66 -3.40 26.74 3.50
C ARG A 66 -3.25 27.75 4.64
N ALA A 67 -2.31 28.70 4.52
CA ALA A 67 -2.15 29.76 5.51
C ALA A 67 -3.37 30.69 5.56
N ALA A 68 -3.95 31.02 4.40
CA ALA A 68 -5.17 31.82 4.31
C ALA A 68 -6.40 31.09 4.91
N GLU A 69 -6.54 29.80 4.65
CA GLU A 69 -7.63 28.98 5.20
C GLU A 69 -7.51 28.81 6.73
N ALA A 70 -6.29 28.63 7.24
CA ALA A 70 -6.03 28.59 8.68
C ALA A 70 -6.30 29.94 9.37
N ALA A 71 -6.01 31.06 8.70
CA ALA A 71 -6.34 32.39 9.21
C ALA A 71 -7.86 32.60 9.29
N ALA A 72 -8.60 32.23 8.24
CA ALA A 72 -10.06 32.32 8.21
C ALA A 72 -10.72 31.46 9.31
N ALA A 73 -10.24 30.24 9.52
CA ALA A 73 -10.74 29.36 10.57
C ALA A 73 -10.49 29.91 11.99
N LYS A 74 -9.36 30.60 12.19
CA LYS A 74 -9.03 31.23 13.46
C LYS A 74 -9.94 32.44 13.75
N GLU A 75 -10.31 33.17 12.71
CA GLU A 75 -11.24 34.30 12.79
C GLU A 75 -12.68 33.85 13.07
N SER A 76 -13.16 32.78 12.42
CA SER A 76 -14.46 32.18 12.72
C SER A 76 -14.55 31.61 14.14
N LYS A 77 -13.48 30.99 14.65
CA LYS A 77 -13.44 30.49 16.02
C LYS A 77 -13.41 31.63 17.05
N ALA A 78 -12.72 32.74 16.75
CA ALA A 78 -12.73 33.93 17.60
C ALA A 78 -14.07 34.69 17.58
N ALA A 79 -14.87 34.55 16.51
CA ALA A 79 -16.23 35.09 16.45
C ALA A 79 -17.22 34.24 17.29
N LEU A 80 -17.08 32.92 17.26
CA LEU A 80 -17.92 32.00 18.04
C LEU A 80 -17.73 32.20 19.56
N VAL A 81 -16.48 32.34 20.01
CA VAL A 81 -16.17 32.55 21.44
C VAL A 81 -16.69 33.90 21.94
N ARG A 82 -16.73 34.94 21.09
CA ARG A 82 -17.34 36.24 21.45
C ARG A 82 -18.86 36.15 21.60
N ALA A 83 -19.52 35.32 20.80
CA ALA A 83 -20.96 35.11 20.88
C ALA A 83 -21.38 34.35 22.15
N GLU A 84 -20.56 33.42 22.64
CA GLU A 84 -20.83 32.68 23.88
C GLU A 84 -20.60 33.52 25.14
N THR A 85 -19.71 34.52 25.11
CA THR A 85 -19.43 35.38 26.27
C THR A 85 -20.47 36.48 26.52
N ASP A 86 -21.28 36.82 25.52
CA ASP A 86 -22.34 37.86 25.65
C ASP A 86 -23.68 37.31 26.21
N SER A 87 -23.79 35.99 26.44
CA SER A 87 -25.05 35.34 26.84
C SER A 87 -25.07 34.85 28.30
N ALA A 88 -24.31 35.46 29.21
CA ALA A 88 -24.35 35.08 30.63
C ALA A 88 -24.40 36.31 31.58
N ALA A 89 -25.61 36.61 32.07
CA ALA A 89 -25.85 37.47 33.25
C ALA A 89 -26.72 36.71 34.27
N PRO A 90 -26.58 36.96 35.59
CA PRO A 90 -26.98 36.03 36.65
C PRO A 90 -28.38 36.29 37.22
N ALA A 91 -29.05 35.25 37.72
CA ALA A 91 -30.36 35.33 38.39
C ALA A 91 -30.27 35.02 39.90
N GLU A 92 -30.94 35.86 40.69
CA GLU A 92 -30.99 35.95 42.16
C GLU A 92 -31.87 34.91 42.88
N VAL A 93 -31.61 34.82 44.19
CA VAL A 93 -32.18 33.98 45.25
C VAL A 93 -33.58 34.44 45.69
N ALA A 94 -34.51 33.50 45.94
CA ALA A 94 -35.69 33.77 46.80
C ALA A 94 -36.17 32.52 47.57
N ALA A 95 -36.32 32.71 48.89
CA ALA A 95 -36.74 31.75 49.90
C ALA A 95 -38.24 31.39 49.82
N ARG A 96 -38.61 30.16 50.23
CA ARG A 96 -40.00 29.72 50.44
C ARG A 96 -40.24 29.33 51.90
N THR A 97 -41.19 30.01 52.52
CA THR A 97 -41.79 29.72 53.84
C THR A 97 -43.01 28.80 53.70
N ALA A 98 -43.17 27.88 54.65
CA ALA A 98 -44.30 26.97 54.83
C ALA A 98 -45.55 27.65 55.44
N PRO A 99 -46.68 26.92 55.53
CA PRO A 99 -47.43 26.92 56.79
C PRO A 99 -47.83 25.51 57.31
N THR A 100 -47.86 25.43 58.64
CA THR A 100 -48.33 24.40 59.61
C THR A 100 -49.85 24.17 59.55
N ALA A 101 -50.49 23.04 59.95
CA ALA A 101 -50.61 22.36 61.26
C ALA A 101 -51.74 21.24 61.17
N PRO A 102 -52.14 20.42 62.19
CA PRO A 102 -51.40 19.76 63.31
C PRO A 102 -51.90 18.32 63.79
N VAL A 103 -51.18 17.76 64.81
CA VAL A 103 -51.50 16.74 65.90
C VAL A 103 -51.69 15.24 65.56
N SER A 104 -50.76 14.27 65.83
CA SER A 104 -50.27 13.54 67.07
C SER A 104 -51.19 12.41 67.63
N PRO A 105 -50.75 11.44 68.47
CA PRO A 105 -49.43 10.75 68.66
C PRO A 105 -49.52 9.21 68.96
N ALA A 106 -48.35 8.52 69.05
CA ALA A 106 -47.99 7.34 69.90
C ALA A 106 -46.79 6.59 69.25
N THR A 107 -45.77 5.98 69.86
CA THR A 107 -45.18 5.85 71.22
C THR A 107 -43.80 5.15 71.03
N GLU A 108 -42.85 5.39 71.96
CA GLU A 108 -41.64 4.62 72.40
C GLU A 108 -41.34 3.24 71.76
N ALA A 109 -40.11 2.69 71.71
CA ALA A 109 -38.74 3.06 72.01
C ALA A 109 -37.85 1.90 71.48
N ASP A 110 -36.53 2.14 71.49
CA ASP A 110 -35.44 1.18 71.73
C ASP A 110 -34.41 0.99 70.60
N ALA A 111 -33.15 1.12 71.01
CA ALA A 111 -31.90 0.82 70.28
C ALA A 111 -31.51 -0.66 70.60
N PRO A 112 -30.37 -1.26 70.16
CA PRO A 112 -29.18 -0.69 69.53
C PRO A 112 -28.49 -1.55 68.43
N GLU A 113 -27.40 -0.98 67.90
CA GLU A 113 -26.13 -1.59 67.48
C GLU A 113 -25.97 -2.46 66.20
N SER A 114 -25.15 -1.89 65.30
CA SER A 114 -24.07 -2.47 64.49
C SER A 114 -24.06 -3.97 64.13
N HIS A 115 -24.10 -4.24 62.82
CA HIS A 115 -23.49 -5.46 62.27
C HIS A 115 -22.75 -5.19 60.96
N VAL A 116 -21.46 -5.51 61.01
CA VAL A 116 -20.52 -5.70 59.89
C VAL A 116 -20.92 -6.97 59.12
N VAL A 117 -20.87 -6.94 57.79
CA VAL A 117 -21.01 -8.14 56.93
C VAL A 117 -19.66 -8.40 56.23
N PRO A 118 -19.10 -9.62 56.32
CA PRO A 118 -17.77 -9.97 55.81
C PRO A 118 -17.76 -10.43 54.34
N ILE A 119 -16.56 -10.39 53.76
CA ILE A 119 -16.18 -10.93 52.46
C ILE A 119 -15.67 -12.37 52.63
N ASP A 120 -16.18 -13.29 51.80
CA ASP A 120 -15.51 -14.43 51.13
C ASP A 120 -16.62 -15.38 50.64
N THR A 121 -16.64 -15.92 49.42
CA THR A 121 -15.75 -17.02 49.00
C THR A 121 -15.88 -17.24 47.48
N VAL A 122 -14.77 -17.67 46.88
CA VAL A 122 -14.55 -18.12 45.50
C VAL A 122 -15.37 -19.38 45.17
N GLU A 123 -15.97 -19.43 43.98
CA GLU A 123 -16.45 -20.69 43.38
C GLU A 123 -15.97 -20.82 41.93
N THR A 124 -15.33 -21.97 41.66
CA THR A 124 -14.73 -22.42 40.40
C THR A 124 -15.78 -22.92 39.40
N VAL A 125 -15.68 -22.56 38.12
CA VAL A 125 -16.48 -23.17 37.04
C VAL A 125 -15.56 -23.85 36.02
N ALA A 126 -15.82 -25.15 35.80
CA ALA A 126 -15.19 -26.04 34.83
C ALA A 126 -16.11 -26.24 33.60
N PRO A 127 -15.63 -26.87 32.50
CA PRO A 127 -15.97 -26.51 31.12
C PRO A 127 -17.21 -27.21 30.55
N ILE A 128 -17.77 -26.63 29.47
CA ILE A 128 -18.86 -27.21 28.68
C ILE A 128 -18.27 -27.79 27.38
N ASP A 129 -18.35 -29.11 27.23
CA ASP A 129 -18.18 -29.84 25.98
C ASP A 129 -19.55 -30.36 25.48
N ALA A 130 -19.69 -30.39 24.15
CA ALA A 130 -20.62 -31.17 23.32
C ALA A 130 -22.14 -30.91 23.37
N ILE A 131 -22.68 -30.34 22.27
CA ILE A 131 -24.01 -30.63 21.67
C ILE A 131 -23.79 -30.55 20.14
N GLU A 132 -23.66 -31.66 19.41
CA GLU A 132 -24.72 -32.49 18.76
C GLU A 132 -25.66 -31.75 17.79
N THR A 133 -25.42 -32.01 16.50
CA THR A 133 -26.35 -32.18 15.37
C THR A 133 -27.78 -31.60 15.48
N VAL A 134 -28.11 -30.65 14.59
CA VAL A 134 -29.51 -30.37 14.22
C VAL A 134 -29.68 -30.60 12.72
N GLN A 135 -30.60 -31.51 12.41
CA GLN A 135 -31.04 -31.90 11.09
C GLN A 135 -31.83 -30.79 10.38
N ALA A 136 -31.91 -30.97 9.05
CA ALA A 136 -32.67 -30.25 8.06
C ALA A 136 -34.11 -29.91 8.45
N VAL A 137 -34.57 -28.75 7.98
CA VAL A 137 -35.99 -28.46 7.78
C VAL A 137 -36.15 -28.08 6.31
N GLU A 138 -36.78 -28.97 5.55
CA GLU A 138 -37.34 -28.69 4.23
C GLU A 138 -38.60 -27.82 4.41
N ALA A 139 -38.73 -26.81 3.57
CA ALA A 139 -40.01 -26.21 3.21
C ALA A 139 -39.90 -25.68 1.77
N ASP A 140 -40.41 -26.47 0.83
CA ASP A 140 -40.83 -26.02 -0.49
C ASP A 140 -41.96 -24.98 -0.37
N VAL A 141 -41.99 -24.01 -1.29
CA VAL A 141 -43.07 -23.84 -2.29
C VAL A 141 -42.86 -22.55 -3.12
N GLU A 142 -42.88 -22.75 -4.44
CA GLU A 142 -43.26 -21.88 -5.57
C GLU A 142 -42.30 -20.81 -6.14
N SER A 143 -41.59 -21.28 -7.18
CA SER A 143 -41.44 -20.70 -8.53
C SER A 143 -42.23 -19.43 -8.88
N ILE A 144 -41.50 -18.38 -9.29
CA ILE A 144 -41.99 -17.32 -10.19
C ILE A 144 -41.04 -17.26 -11.40
N GLU A 145 -41.62 -17.46 -12.58
CA GLU A 145 -41.01 -17.41 -13.91
C GLU A 145 -40.44 -16.02 -14.23
N ALA A 146 -39.27 -16.01 -14.89
CA ALA A 146 -38.69 -14.84 -15.51
C ALA A 146 -39.37 -14.58 -16.87
N ALA A 147 -40.04 -13.44 -17.01
CA ALA A 147 -40.49 -12.90 -18.28
C ALA A 147 -39.45 -11.93 -18.85
N ALA A 148 -39.22 -12.05 -20.17
CA ALA A 148 -38.31 -11.24 -20.97
C ALA A 148 -38.72 -9.76 -21.07
N PRO A 149 -37.79 -8.82 -21.37
CA PRO A 149 -38.17 -7.46 -21.73
C PRO A 149 -38.44 -7.34 -23.24
N GLU A 150 -39.62 -6.83 -23.57
CA GLU A 150 -39.96 -6.33 -24.91
C GLU A 150 -39.43 -4.91 -25.16
N ASP A 151 -39.26 -4.68 -26.45
CA ASP A 151 -38.75 -3.55 -27.21
C ASP A 151 -39.63 -2.28 -27.09
N ALA A 152 -39.00 -1.10 -27.01
CA ALA A 152 -39.62 0.16 -27.44
C ALA A 152 -38.55 1.25 -27.65
N ALA A 153 -38.41 1.63 -28.92
CA ALA A 153 -37.58 2.69 -29.45
C ALA A 153 -38.01 4.09 -29.00
N GLU A 154 -37.05 5.03 -28.95
CA GLU A 154 -37.34 6.44 -29.21
C GLU A 154 -36.13 7.18 -29.82
N SER A 155 -36.47 8.23 -30.55
CA SER A 155 -35.90 8.69 -31.81
C SER A 155 -34.93 9.87 -31.74
N VAL A 156 -34.14 9.96 -32.80
CA VAL A 156 -33.27 11.06 -33.25
C VAL A 156 -34.06 12.34 -33.56
N LEU A 157 -33.43 13.52 -33.34
CA LEU A 157 -33.49 14.83 -34.04
C LEU A 157 -32.95 15.90 -33.06
N ASP A 158 -32.26 16.99 -33.39
CA ASP A 158 -31.49 17.51 -34.52
C ASP A 158 -30.70 18.71 -33.95
N ALA A 159 -29.60 19.10 -34.58
CA ALA A 159 -28.82 20.30 -34.21
C ALA A 159 -29.59 21.60 -34.51
N PRO A 160 -29.09 22.76 -34.05
CA PRO A 160 -28.44 23.58 -35.08
C PRO A 160 -27.13 24.24 -34.67
N THR A 161 -26.37 24.50 -35.73
CA THR A 161 -25.19 25.34 -35.92
C THR A 161 -25.43 26.81 -35.62
N ASP A 162 -24.39 27.52 -35.14
CA ASP A 162 -24.01 28.81 -35.72
C ASP A 162 -22.53 29.14 -35.47
N GLU A 163 -21.80 29.36 -36.58
CA GLU A 163 -20.47 29.99 -36.66
C GLU A 163 -20.66 31.49 -36.93
N ALA A 164 -19.95 32.38 -36.24
CA ALA A 164 -19.49 33.66 -36.80
C ALA A 164 -18.46 34.39 -35.90
N ASP A 165 -17.19 34.17 -36.26
CA ASP A 165 -16.08 35.13 -36.44
C ASP A 165 -16.15 36.57 -35.85
N ALA A 166 -15.09 36.97 -35.11
CA ALA A 166 -14.36 38.25 -35.24
C ALA A 166 -13.28 38.45 -34.14
N ARG A 167 -12.02 38.64 -34.54
CA ARG A 167 -10.93 39.29 -33.76
C ARG A 167 -10.97 40.83 -33.99
N PRO A 168 -10.07 41.65 -33.42
CA PRO A 168 -9.73 41.89 -32.00
C PRO A 168 -9.82 43.40 -31.62
N ALA A 169 -9.71 43.77 -30.34
CA ALA A 169 -9.32 45.13 -29.93
C ALA A 169 -8.62 45.15 -28.57
N SER A 170 -7.56 45.95 -28.52
CA SER A 170 -6.65 46.29 -27.42
C SER A 170 -7.25 47.24 -26.38
N GLU A 171 -6.77 47.18 -25.13
CA GLU A 171 -6.50 48.32 -24.19
C GLU A 171 -5.99 47.70 -22.87
N THR A 172 -4.68 47.70 -22.59
CA THR A 172 -3.83 48.70 -21.89
C THR A 172 -3.93 48.71 -20.35
N SER A 173 -2.73 48.73 -19.73
CA SER A 173 -2.33 49.19 -18.37
C SER A 173 -2.85 48.38 -17.17
N ASP A 174 -2.09 48.10 -16.12
CA ASP A 174 -0.78 48.60 -15.68
C ASP A 174 -0.15 47.57 -14.72
N GLU A 175 1.17 47.47 -14.77
CA GLU A 175 2.03 46.74 -13.82
C GLU A 175 2.77 47.82 -13.00
N PRO A 176 3.12 47.57 -11.73
CA PRO A 176 4.46 48.03 -11.35
C PRO A 176 5.22 47.07 -10.44
N GLU A 177 6.45 46.79 -10.86
CA GLU A 177 7.64 46.59 -10.03
C GLU A 177 8.73 47.57 -10.55
N PRO A 178 9.90 47.76 -9.92
CA PRO A 178 10.28 47.78 -8.50
C PRO A 178 11.13 49.03 -8.16
N THR A 179 11.46 49.27 -6.89
CA THR A 179 12.64 50.10 -6.54
C THR A 179 13.52 49.41 -5.50
N SER A 180 14.80 49.31 -5.86
CA SER A 180 15.92 48.91 -5.02
C SER A 180 16.58 50.14 -4.42
N ASP A 181 16.94 50.13 -3.14
CA ASP A 181 18.25 50.63 -2.71
C ASP A 181 18.61 50.17 -1.28
N GLY A 182 19.91 49.89 -1.07
CA GLY A 182 20.55 49.84 0.26
C GLY A 182 21.09 48.48 0.74
N ALA A 183 22.40 48.27 0.59
CA ALA A 183 23.21 47.20 1.21
C ALA A 183 23.87 47.69 2.54
N PRO A 184 24.83 46.95 3.14
CA PRO A 184 24.66 45.84 4.08
C PRO A 184 25.21 46.15 5.51
N ALA A 185 24.81 45.40 6.53
CA ALA A 185 25.51 45.36 7.82
C ALA A 185 25.35 44.00 8.51
N GLU A 186 26.41 43.63 9.21
CA GLU A 186 26.79 42.31 9.70
C GLU A 186 26.11 41.89 11.01
N ASP A 187 26.29 40.59 11.31
CA ASP A 187 26.39 39.97 12.62
C ASP A 187 25.10 39.57 13.37
N SER A 188 24.85 38.26 13.43
CA SER A 188 24.72 37.53 14.69
C SER A 188 24.55 36.03 14.43
N THR A 189 25.58 35.28 14.81
CA THR A 189 25.55 33.84 15.11
C THR A 189 24.53 33.52 16.21
N GLU A 190 23.65 32.54 16.00
CA GLU A 190 23.12 31.72 17.10
C GLU A 190 22.94 30.26 16.66
N GLU A 191 23.32 29.40 17.60
CA GLU A 191 23.60 27.98 17.56
C GLU A 191 22.34 27.11 17.35
N SER A 192 22.50 26.03 16.58
CA SER A 192 22.47 24.65 17.08
C SER A 192 21.39 24.37 18.14
N SER A 193 20.24 23.88 17.67
CA SER A 193 19.43 22.98 18.48
C SER A 193 19.01 21.81 17.62
N ALA A 194 19.84 20.77 17.66
CA ALA A 194 19.51 19.46 17.16
C ALA A 194 18.32 18.93 17.97
N THR A 195 17.15 18.86 17.34
CA THR A 195 15.99 18.19 17.92
C THR A 195 16.31 16.70 18.03
N THR A 196 16.65 16.29 19.24
CA THR A 196 16.72 14.90 19.70
C THR A 196 15.42 14.19 19.35
N ILE A 197 15.48 13.31 18.36
CA ILE A 197 14.38 12.37 18.07
C ILE A 197 14.40 11.34 19.20
N LEU A 198 13.40 11.42 20.07
CA LEU A 198 13.16 10.45 21.13
C LEU A 198 13.07 9.04 20.54
N ALA A 199 13.97 8.19 21.03
CA ALA A 199 14.06 6.78 20.71
C ALA A 199 12.72 6.06 20.96
N ALA A 200 12.28 5.30 19.96
CA ALA A 200 11.21 4.32 20.13
C ALA A 200 11.65 3.24 21.14
N PRO A 201 10.73 2.59 21.88
CA PRO A 201 11.10 1.58 22.84
C PRO A 201 11.79 0.43 22.11
N VAL A 202 13.02 0.15 22.52
CA VAL A 202 13.80 -1.02 22.14
C VAL A 202 13.05 -2.24 22.64
N VAL A 203 12.29 -2.88 21.74
CA VAL A 203 11.84 -4.26 21.93
C VAL A 203 13.08 -5.13 21.89
N ALA A 204 13.25 -5.92 22.96
CA ALA A 204 14.41 -6.74 23.28
C ALA A 204 15.08 -7.38 22.06
N ASP A 205 16.42 -7.31 22.04
CA ASP A 205 17.28 -8.13 21.19
C ASP A 205 16.79 -9.57 21.22
N VAL A 206 16.16 -9.97 20.12
CA VAL A 206 16.06 -11.38 19.79
C VAL A 206 17.45 -11.75 19.30
N GLU A 207 18.31 -12.17 20.23
CA GLU A 207 19.54 -12.92 19.94
C GLU A 207 19.13 -14.27 19.31
N GLY A 208 18.64 -14.19 18.08
CA GLY A 208 18.57 -15.31 17.16
C GLY A 208 19.71 -15.12 16.17
N SER A 209 20.64 -16.06 16.16
CA SER A 209 21.61 -16.27 15.08
C SER A 209 20.89 -16.65 13.78
N GLY A 210 20.01 -15.79 13.28
CA GLY A 210 19.08 -16.09 12.20
C GLY A 210 19.54 -15.49 10.89
N GLU A 211 20.33 -16.24 10.13
CA GLU A 211 20.55 -15.99 8.71
C GLU A 211 19.21 -15.84 7.95
N TYR A 212 18.16 -16.48 8.46
CA TYR A 212 16.83 -16.53 7.86
C TYR A 212 15.76 -15.84 8.71
N ALA A 213 14.96 -15.00 8.05
CA ALA A 213 13.78 -14.36 8.61
C ALA A 213 12.57 -15.29 8.62
N LEU A 214 12.49 -16.23 7.67
CA LEU A 214 11.47 -17.26 7.60
C LEU A 214 12.11 -18.59 7.19
N GLU A 215 11.86 -19.63 7.97
CA GLU A 215 12.23 -21.01 7.64
C GLU A 215 10.99 -21.88 7.64
N VAL A 216 10.74 -22.55 6.53
CA VAL A 216 9.66 -23.52 6.36
C VAL A 216 10.31 -24.87 6.07
N ARG A 217 9.91 -25.92 6.79
CA ARG A 217 10.44 -27.29 6.62
C ARG A 217 9.30 -28.28 6.48
N ASP A 218 9.32 -29.04 5.38
CA ASP A 218 8.42 -30.16 5.06
C ASP A 218 6.92 -29.84 5.25
N LEU A 219 6.54 -28.61 4.91
CA LEU A 219 5.19 -28.11 5.11
C LEU A 219 4.21 -28.86 4.21
N SER A 220 3.15 -29.41 4.80
CA SER A 220 2.09 -30.07 4.03
C SER A 220 0.70 -29.66 4.50
N LYS A 221 -0.21 -29.56 3.53
CA LYS A 221 -1.63 -29.26 3.77
C LYS A 221 -2.51 -29.90 2.70
N SER A 222 -3.54 -30.60 3.16
CA SER A 222 -4.57 -31.23 2.33
C SER A 222 -5.95 -30.70 2.68
N TYR A 223 -6.84 -30.68 1.69
CA TYR A 223 -8.25 -30.37 1.79
C TYR A 223 -9.04 -31.49 1.11
N GLY A 224 -9.61 -32.39 1.91
CA GLY A 224 -10.17 -33.64 1.39
C GLY A 224 -9.10 -34.40 0.59
N ASP A 225 -9.41 -34.72 -0.66
CA ASP A 225 -8.50 -35.43 -1.57
C ASP A 225 -7.46 -34.51 -2.25
N THR A 226 -7.62 -33.18 -2.12
CA THR A 226 -6.72 -32.23 -2.76
C THR A 226 -5.54 -31.88 -1.86
N ARG A 227 -4.34 -32.29 -2.25
CA ARG A 227 -3.11 -31.86 -1.58
C ARG A 227 -2.68 -30.47 -2.08
N ALA A 228 -3.03 -29.44 -1.33
CA ALA A 228 -2.75 -28.04 -1.70
C ALA A 228 -1.28 -27.65 -1.49
N VAL A 229 -0.62 -28.27 -0.51
CA VAL A 229 0.81 -28.07 -0.19
C VAL A 229 1.43 -29.43 0.12
N GLU A 230 2.55 -29.76 -0.52
CA GLU A 230 3.22 -31.05 -0.42
C GLU A 230 4.72 -30.88 -0.12
N ALA A 231 5.09 -31.08 1.16
CA ALA A 231 6.47 -31.06 1.65
C ALA A 231 7.28 -29.82 1.21
N ILE A 232 6.67 -28.63 1.26
CA ILE A 232 7.34 -27.37 0.92
C ILE A 232 8.38 -27.05 1.98
N SER A 233 9.62 -26.83 1.53
CA SER A 233 10.70 -26.28 2.34
C SER A 233 11.20 -25.00 1.69
N LEU A 234 11.30 -23.91 2.46
CA LEU A 234 11.71 -22.58 1.98
C LEU A 234 12.60 -21.92 3.02
N SER A 235 13.62 -21.20 2.58
CA SER A 235 14.50 -20.44 3.47
C SER A 235 14.65 -19.00 2.98
N VAL A 236 14.02 -18.06 3.69
CA VAL A 236 14.02 -16.64 3.33
C VAL A 236 15.07 -15.90 4.16
N PRO A 237 16.12 -15.33 3.54
CA PRO A 237 17.13 -14.58 4.26
C PRO A 237 16.57 -13.31 4.91
N THR A 238 17.15 -12.90 6.02
CA THR A 238 16.81 -11.62 6.64
C THR A 238 17.16 -10.45 5.72
N GLY A 239 16.27 -9.47 5.59
CA GLY A 239 16.48 -8.31 4.70
C GLY A 239 16.26 -8.63 3.22
N ALA A 240 15.66 -9.79 2.90
CA ALA A 240 15.33 -10.14 1.53
C ALA A 240 13.97 -9.54 1.12
N PHE A 241 13.89 -9.17 -0.16
CA PHE A 241 12.63 -9.06 -0.87
C PHE A 241 12.42 -10.40 -1.59
N TYR A 242 11.48 -11.20 -1.09
CA TYR A 242 11.27 -12.60 -1.50
C TYR A 242 9.92 -12.78 -2.19
N GLY A 243 9.91 -13.39 -3.37
CA GLY A 243 8.70 -13.65 -4.16
C GLY A 243 8.33 -15.13 -4.20
N ILE A 244 7.07 -15.44 -3.91
CA ILE A 244 6.47 -16.75 -4.16
C ILE A 244 5.64 -16.64 -5.44
N VAL A 245 6.07 -17.34 -6.48
CA VAL A 245 5.43 -17.33 -7.80
C VAL A 245 4.86 -18.69 -8.16
N GLY A 246 3.82 -18.71 -8.97
CA GLY A 246 3.07 -19.93 -9.24
C GLY A 246 1.74 -19.62 -9.93
N PRO A 247 1.14 -20.57 -10.67
CA PRO A 247 -0.18 -20.38 -11.23
C PRO A 247 -1.25 -20.30 -10.12
N ASN A 248 -2.48 -19.96 -10.50
CA ASN A 248 -3.60 -20.03 -9.58
C ASN A 248 -3.84 -21.48 -9.15
N GLY A 249 -4.17 -21.67 -7.87
CA GLY A 249 -4.31 -23.02 -7.30
C GLY A 249 -3.00 -23.75 -6.99
N ALA A 250 -1.83 -23.13 -7.19
CA ALA A 250 -0.54 -23.77 -6.91
C ALA A 250 -0.23 -23.98 -5.42
N GLY A 251 -1.03 -23.41 -4.50
CA GLY A 251 -0.78 -23.50 -3.05
C GLY A 251 -0.08 -22.27 -2.44
N LYS A 252 0.10 -21.17 -3.19
CA LYS A 252 0.74 -19.93 -2.70
C LYS A 252 0.02 -19.34 -1.48
N THR A 253 -1.27 -19.02 -1.63
CA THR A 253 -2.12 -18.48 -0.55
C THR A 253 -2.21 -19.44 0.63
N THR A 254 -2.29 -20.75 0.40
CA THR A 254 -2.29 -21.76 1.47
C THR A 254 -0.97 -21.72 2.25
N THR A 255 0.17 -21.69 1.55
CA THR A 255 1.50 -21.60 2.15
C THR A 255 1.64 -20.31 2.97
N LEU A 256 1.29 -19.16 2.39
CA LEU A 256 1.36 -17.87 3.08
C LEU A 256 0.40 -17.79 4.28
N SER A 257 -0.80 -18.37 4.17
CA SER A 257 -1.76 -18.42 5.27
C SER A 257 -1.25 -19.25 6.45
N ILE A 258 -0.52 -20.34 6.18
CA ILE A 258 0.12 -21.13 7.23
C ILE A 258 1.26 -20.35 7.87
N VAL A 259 2.13 -19.74 7.05
CA VAL A 259 3.24 -18.90 7.53
C VAL A 259 2.74 -17.73 8.38
N ALA A 260 1.64 -17.10 7.98
CA ALA A 260 0.98 -16.03 8.72
C ALA A 260 0.30 -16.51 10.02
N GLY A 261 0.20 -17.82 10.25
CA GLY A 261 -0.50 -18.41 11.39
C GLY A 261 -2.03 -18.27 11.34
N LEU A 262 -2.59 -18.03 10.14
CA LEU A 262 -4.03 -18.02 9.86
C LEU A 262 -4.58 -19.42 9.62
N LEU A 263 -3.72 -20.35 9.19
CA LEU A 263 -4.06 -21.75 8.94
C LEU A 263 -3.07 -22.68 9.65
N ARG A 264 -3.56 -23.80 10.18
CA ARG A 264 -2.70 -24.84 10.76
C ARG A 264 -2.24 -25.83 9.67
N PRO A 265 -0.94 -26.15 9.59
CA PRO A 265 -0.46 -27.21 8.71
C PRO A 265 -0.93 -28.58 9.18
N ASP A 266 -0.90 -29.57 8.28
CA ASP A 266 -1.11 -30.97 8.66
C ASP A 266 0.20 -31.61 9.13
N SER A 267 1.32 -31.20 8.52
CA SER A 267 2.68 -31.56 8.94
C SER A 267 3.69 -30.47 8.56
N GLY A 268 4.89 -30.56 9.14
CA GLY A 268 5.99 -29.63 8.91
C GLY A 268 6.09 -28.55 10.00
N THR A 269 7.09 -27.69 9.88
CA THR A 269 7.34 -26.62 10.85
C THR A 269 7.60 -25.29 10.14
N VAL A 270 7.23 -24.21 10.83
CA VAL A 270 7.51 -22.84 10.39
C VAL A 270 8.19 -22.11 11.55
N LYS A 271 9.31 -21.45 11.25
CA LYS A 271 10.01 -20.56 12.18
C LYS A 271 10.15 -19.18 11.58
N VAL A 272 9.93 -18.15 12.39
CA VAL A 272 10.07 -16.73 12.03
C VAL A 272 11.14 -16.13 12.92
N THR A 273 12.24 -15.68 12.31
CA THR A 273 13.44 -15.18 13.03
C THR A 273 13.86 -16.08 14.20
N GLY A 274 13.89 -17.40 13.97
CA GLY A 274 14.21 -18.42 14.98
C GLY A 274 13.07 -18.79 15.94
N LEU A 275 11.96 -18.05 15.98
CA LEU A 275 10.79 -18.35 16.81
C LEU A 275 9.84 -19.32 16.10
N ASP A 276 9.43 -20.38 16.78
CA ASP A 276 8.41 -21.30 16.26
C ASP A 276 7.06 -20.56 16.08
N HIS A 277 6.45 -20.70 14.89
CA HIS A 277 5.20 -20.05 14.54
C HIS A 277 4.03 -20.46 15.46
N SER A 278 4.09 -21.67 16.03
CA SER A 278 3.06 -22.20 16.94
C SER A 278 3.00 -21.40 18.25
N THR A 279 4.08 -20.67 18.57
CA THR A 279 4.15 -19.77 19.71
C THR A 279 3.50 -18.41 19.40
N GLY A 280 2.86 -17.79 20.40
CA GLY A 280 2.33 -16.43 20.26
C GLY A 280 3.41 -15.36 19.98
N GLY A 281 4.69 -15.68 20.16
CA GLY A 281 5.82 -14.77 19.94
C GLY A 281 6.03 -14.40 18.48
N ALA A 282 5.97 -15.38 17.56
CA ALA A 282 6.13 -15.14 16.13
C ALA A 282 5.07 -14.17 15.58
N LYS A 283 3.82 -14.28 16.06
CA LYS A 283 2.71 -13.42 15.61
C LYS A 283 2.96 -11.93 15.90
N ARG A 284 3.71 -11.60 16.96
CA ARG A 284 3.99 -10.20 17.34
C ARG A 284 4.98 -9.50 16.41
N ILE A 285 5.85 -10.25 15.74
CA ILE A 285 6.87 -9.70 14.84
C ILE A 285 6.48 -9.75 13.36
N LEU A 286 5.40 -10.47 13.04
CA LEU A 286 4.81 -10.56 11.70
C LEU A 286 3.80 -9.44 11.42
N GLY A 287 3.88 -8.81 10.26
CA GLY A 287 2.77 -8.11 9.64
C GLY A 287 2.22 -8.93 8.49
N VAL A 288 0.90 -9.02 8.39
CA VAL A 288 0.25 -9.92 7.43
C VAL A 288 -0.78 -9.12 6.64
N LEU A 289 -0.67 -9.17 5.33
CA LEU A 289 -1.72 -8.78 4.39
C LEU A 289 -2.21 -10.04 3.68
N PRO A 290 -3.33 -10.62 4.09
CA PRO A 290 -3.95 -11.73 3.38
C PRO A 290 -4.76 -11.23 2.16
N ASP A 291 -4.93 -12.09 1.15
CA ASP A 291 -5.66 -11.75 -0.09
C ASP A 291 -7.15 -11.48 0.19
N ARG A 292 -7.85 -12.45 0.79
CA ARG A 292 -9.30 -12.39 1.02
C ARG A 292 -9.69 -12.34 2.50
N LEU A 293 -9.35 -11.27 3.22
CA LEU A 293 -9.97 -11.02 4.53
C LEU A 293 -11.14 -10.06 4.44
N ARG A 294 -12.21 -10.42 5.16
CA ARG A 294 -13.23 -9.44 5.52
C ARG A 294 -12.65 -8.50 6.57
N THR A 295 -12.49 -7.24 6.21
CA THR A 295 -12.15 -6.17 7.14
C THR A 295 -13.40 -5.65 7.86
N PHE A 296 -13.22 -4.84 8.89
CA PHE A 296 -14.31 -4.06 9.49
C PHE A 296 -14.72 -2.96 8.51
N ASP A 297 -15.75 -3.25 7.73
CA ASP A 297 -16.29 -2.36 6.69
C ASP A 297 -16.97 -1.12 7.28
N ARG A 298 -17.60 -1.22 8.45
CA ARG A 298 -18.30 -0.10 9.13
C ARG A 298 -17.39 0.88 9.86
N LEU A 299 -16.09 0.60 10.00
CA LEU A 299 -15.15 1.54 10.60
C LEU A 299 -14.67 2.54 9.56
N THR A 300 -14.35 3.76 10.01
CA THR A 300 -13.58 4.68 9.17
C THR A 300 -12.14 4.19 9.02
N GLY A 301 -11.45 4.58 7.95
CA GLY A 301 -10.04 4.21 7.75
C GLY A 301 -9.15 4.59 8.94
N ARG A 302 -9.40 5.75 9.56
CA ARG A 302 -8.73 6.19 10.79
C ARG A 302 -9.01 5.26 11.97
N GLN A 303 -10.27 4.94 12.22
CA GLN A 303 -10.66 4.04 13.33
C GLN A 303 -10.08 2.64 13.14
N LEU A 304 -10.02 2.15 11.91
CA LEU A 304 -9.47 0.85 11.58
C LEU A 304 -7.97 0.76 11.87
N LEU A 305 -7.19 1.76 11.45
CA LEU A 305 -5.77 1.85 11.80
C LEU A 305 -5.56 2.04 13.29
N HIS A 306 -6.43 2.83 13.94
CA HIS A 306 -6.41 2.99 15.38
C HIS A 306 -6.58 1.65 16.11
N TYR A 307 -7.59 0.88 15.71
CA TYR A 307 -7.87 -0.45 16.23
C TYR A 307 -6.69 -1.41 16.04
N TYR A 308 -6.10 -1.47 14.84
CA TYR A 308 -4.93 -2.31 14.59
C TYR A 308 -3.72 -1.91 15.43
N GLY A 309 -3.46 -0.61 15.58
CA GLY A 309 -2.36 -0.13 16.42
C GLY A 309 -2.50 -0.54 17.89
N LEU A 310 -3.69 -0.38 18.45
CA LEU A 310 -3.98 -0.78 19.84
C LEU A 310 -3.85 -2.30 20.04
N LEU A 311 -4.34 -3.10 19.10
CA LEU A 311 -4.21 -4.57 19.16
C LEU A 311 -2.75 -5.03 19.18
N ARG A 312 -1.85 -4.23 18.61
CA ARG A 312 -0.39 -4.46 18.62
C ARG A 312 0.31 -3.82 19.82
N GLY A 313 -0.43 -3.28 20.79
CA GLY A 313 0.11 -2.72 22.04
C GLY A 313 0.73 -1.34 21.89
N LEU A 314 0.43 -0.60 20.82
CA LEU A 314 0.91 0.77 20.65
C LEU A 314 0.05 1.75 21.46
N SER A 315 0.67 2.78 22.03
CA SER A 315 -0.05 3.91 22.64
C SER A 315 -0.82 4.71 21.59
N ALA A 316 -1.99 5.25 21.95
CA ALA A 316 -2.85 6.03 21.05
C ALA A 316 -2.10 7.14 20.27
N ASP A 317 -1.20 7.88 20.93
CA ASP A 317 -0.44 8.97 20.29
C ASP A 317 0.49 8.48 19.18
N VAL A 318 1.16 7.34 19.41
CA VAL A 318 2.02 6.68 18.42
C VAL A 318 1.18 6.20 17.24
N VAL A 319 0.00 5.63 17.52
CA VAL A 319 -0.91 5.15 16.48
C VAL A 319 -1.41 6.30 15.62
N GLU A 320 -1.78 7.43 16.20
CA GLU A 320 -2.24 8.61 15.48
C GLU A 320 -1.14 9.18 14.57
N LYS A 321 0.09 9.30 15.10
CA LYS A 321 1.25 9.74 14.31
C LYS A 321 1.51 8.79 13.13
N ARG A 322 1.58 7.48 13.38
CA ARG A 322 1.83 6.47 12.33
C ARG A 322 0.68 6.41 11.33
N THR A 323 -0.56 6.60 11.76
CA THR A 323 -1.73 6.68 10.89
C THR A 323 -1.61 7.84 9.92
N ALA A 324 -1.21 9.02 10.39
CA ALA A 324 -0.98 10.17 9.53
C ALA A 324 0.17 9.94 8.53
N ASP A 325 1.26 9.32 8.97
CA ASP A 325 2.41 9.00 8.10
C ASP A 325 2.04 7.99 7.02
N LEU A 326 1.39 6.89 7.39
CA LEU A 326 0.95 5.85 6.46
C LEU A 326 -0.11 6.37 5.49
N ALA A 327 -1.06 7.18 5.96
CA ALA A 327 -2.08 7.75 5.09
C ALA A 327 -1.53 8.76 4.08
N ARG A 328 -0.40 9.43 4.38
CA ARG A 328 0.32 10.22 3.38
C ARG A 328 1.06 9.32 2.40
N ALA A 329 1.75 8.29 2.90
CA ALA A 329 2.53 7.37 2.08
C ALA A 329 1.67 6.59 1.07
N PHE A 330 0.49 6.12 1.48
CA PHE A 330 -0.44 5.36 0.65
C PHE A 330 -1.47 6.21 -0.10
N ASP A 331 -1.36 7.54 -0.03
CA ASP A 331 -2.33 8.49 -0.63
C ASP A 331 -3.78 8.19 -0.20
N LEU A 332 -3.99 8.10 1.12
CA LEU A 332 -5.28 7.84 1.77
C LEU A 332 -5.73 8.98 2.69
N THR A 333 -5.00 10.11 2.73
CA THR A 333 -5.23 11.21 3.68
C THR A 333 -6.66 11.74 3.61
N GLY A 334 -7.19 11.99 2.41
CA GLY A 334 -8.58 12.45 2.21
C GLY A 334 -9.64 11.35 2.37
N ALA A 335 -9.22 10.08 2.47
CA ALA A 335 -10.13 8.95 2.63
C ALA A 335 -10.31 8.52 4.08
N LEU A 336 -9.36 8.82 4.98
CA LEU A 336 -9.35 8.32 6.36
C LEU A 336 -10.64 8.56 7.16
N GLY A 337 -11.38 9.63 6.87
CA GLY A 337 -12.65 9.95 7.53
C GLY A 337 -13.87 9.22 6.96
N ARG A 338 -13.72 8.56 5.81
CA ARG A 338 -14.78 7.76 5.18
C ARG A 338 -14.79 6.35 5.74
N VAL A 339 -15.96 5.74 5.68
CA VAL A 339 -16.18 4.34 6.07
C VAL A 339 -15.51 3.42 5.04
N VAL A 340 -14.92 2.32 5.51
CA VAL A 340 -14.14 1.40 4.66
C VAL A 340 -15.02 0.69 3.64
N SER A 341 -16.33 0.56 3.88
CA SER A 341 -17.31 0.11 2.88
C SER A 341 -17.32 0.96 1.60
N ASP A 342 -16.96 2.25 1.70
CA ASP A 342 -16.99 3.19 0.58
C ASP A 342 -15.66 3.24 -0.17
N TYR A 343 -14.69 2.41 0.23
CA TYR A 343 -13.39 2.32 -0.41
C TYR A 343 -13.48 1.47 -1.68
N SER A 344 -12.77 1.87 -2.73
CA SER A 344 -12.51 0.97 -3.86
C SER A 344 -11.64 -0.21 -3.41
N ALA A 345 -11.65 -1.31 -4.16
CA ALA A 345 -10.83 -2.49 -3.85
C ALA A 345 -9.34 -2.12 -3.64
N GLY A 346 -8.78 -1.25 -4.49
CA GLY A 346 -7.41 -0.76 -4.35
C GLY A 346 -7.18 0.08 -3.09
N MET A 347 -8.12 0.97 -2.72
CA MET A 347 -8.03 1.71 -1.46
C MET A 347 -8.11 0.78 -0.24
N THR A 348 -8.96 -0.24 -0.30
CA THR A 348 -9.07 -1.27 0.74
C THR A 348 -7.76 -2.04 0.90
N LYS A 349 -7.11 -2.43 -0.18
CA LYS A 349 -5.78 -3.05 -0.10
C LYS A 349 -4.73 -2.11 0.49
N LYS A 350 -4.73 -0.83 0.12
CA LYS A 350 -3.81 0.17 0.69
C LYS A 350 -3.98 0.36 2.19
N ILE A 351 -5.22 0.44 2.69
CA ILE A 351 -5.46 0.59 4.14
C ILE A 351 -5.14 -0.69 4.91
N MET A 352 -5.38 -1.87 4.32
CA MET A 352 -4.98 -3.15 4.92
C MET A 352 -3.46 -3.30 4.99
N LEU A 353 -2.75 -2.90 3.93
CA LEU A 353 -1.29 -2.87 3.94
C LEU A 353 -0.74 -1.90 4.99
N ALA A 354 -1.32 -0.69 5.09
CA ALA A 354 -0.98 0.26 6.14
C ALA A 354 -1.19 -0.35 7.54
N GLY A 355 -2.30 -1.08 7.73
CA GLY A 355 -2.60 -1.81 8.96
C GLY A 355 -1.55 -2.88 9.28
N ALA A 356 -1.13 -3.67 8.29
CA ALA A 356 -0.09 -4.67 8.45
C ALA A 356 1.28 -4.08 8.83
N MET A 357 1.54 -2.82 8.45
CA MET A 357 2.79 -2.10 8.71
C MET A 357 2.78 -1.25 9.98
N ILE A 358 1.62 -0.97 10.58
CA ILE A 358 1.47 0.07 11.61
C ILE A 358 2.32 -0.17 12.86
N HIS A 359 2.57 -1.42 13.24
CA HIS A 359 3.43 -1.78 14.37
C HIS A 359 4.90 -1.94 14.01
N SER A 360 5.29 -1.69 12.77
CA SER A 360 6.66 -1.86 12.26
C SER A 360 7.18 -3.29 12.51
N PRO A 361 6.56 -4.31 11.86
CA PRO A 361 7.02 -5.69 11.97
C PRO A 361 8.47 -5.85 11.49
N ARG A 362 9.08 -7.00 11.80
CA ARG A 362 10.38 -7.40 11.20
C ARG A 362 10.20 -8.12 9.87
N VAL A 363 9.07 -8.80 9.70
CA VAL A 363 8.74 -9.59 8.52
C VAL A 363 7.31 -9.26 8.08
N LEU A 364 7.16 -8.91 6.81
CA LEU A 364 5.87 -8.70 6.13
C LEU A 364 5.55 -9.89 5.24
N ILE A 365 4.36 -10.47 5.43
CA ILE A 365 3.80 -11.53 4.58
C ILE A 365 2.64 -10.94 3.80
N LEU A 366 2.77 -10.83 2.48
CA LEU A 366 1.83 -10.12 1.61
C LEU A 366 1.28 -11.05 0.53
N ASP A 367 0.01 -11.39 0.60
CA ASP A 367 -0.66 -12.20 -0.42
C ASP A 367 -1.29 -11.29 -1.47
N GLU A 368 -0.77 -11.34 -2.70
CA GLU A 368 -1.17 -10.52 -3.85
C GLU A 368 -1.41 -9.02 -3.55
N PRO A 369 -0.41 -8.30 -2.99
CA PRO A 369 -0.58 -6.94 -2.46
C PRO A 369 -0.95 -5.88 -3.52
N PHE A 370 -0.66 -6.15 -4.79
CA PHE A 370 -0.82 -5.19 -5.90
C PHE A 370 -2.02 -5.47 -6.79
N GLU A 371 -2.65 -6.64 -6.67
CA GLU A 371 -3.83 -6.96 -7.48
C GLU A 371 -4.95 -5.96 -7.13
N SER A 372 -5.72 -5.45 -8.10
CA SER A 372 -6.75 -4.40 -7.89
C SER A 372 -6.23 -3.02 -7.47
N VAL A 373 -4.91 -2.79 -7.45
CA VAL A 373 -4.30 -1.47 -7.23
C VAL A 373 -3.85 -0.90 -8.57
N ASP A 374 -4.08 0.40 -8.80
CA ASP A 374 -3.67 1.03 -10.05
C ASP A 374 -2.13 1.05 -10.21
N PRO A 375 -1.59 1.16 -11.43
CA PRO A 375 -0.16 1.10 -11.67
C PRO A 375 0.65 2.18 -10.95
N VAL A 376 0.09 3.39 -10.80
CA VAL A 376 0.78 4.52 -10.15
C VAL A 376 0.89 4.27 -8.65
N SER A 377 -0.22 3.90 -8.00
CA SER A 377 -0.23 3.50 -6.60
C SER A 377 0.68 2.30 -6.34
N SER A 378 0.70 1.31 -7.24
CA SER A 378 1.55 0.13 -7.10
C SER A 378 3.03 0.49 -7.08
N GLY A 379 3.47 1.45 -7.91
CA GLY A 379 4.83 1.97 -7.87
C GLY A 379 5.19 2.63 -6.54
N ILE A 380 4.30 3.44 -5.98
CA ILE A 380 4.51 4.10 -4.67
C ILE A 380 4.61 3.06 -3.55
N ILE A 381 3.69 2.09 -3.53
CA ILE A 381 3.70 0.99 -2.55
C ILE A 381 5.01 0.22 -2.63
N LEU A 382 5.47 -0.04 -3.86
CA LEU A 382 6.70 -0.76 -4.09
C LEU A 382 7.93 -0.02 -3.56
N ASP A 383 8.01 1.30 -3.78
CA ASP A 383 9.08 2.13 -3.24
C ASP A 383 9.08 2.13 -1.71
N ILE A 384 7.90 2.16 -1.08
CA ILE A 384 7.75 2.02 0.36
C ILE A 384 8.29 0.66 0.84
N LEU A 385 7.92 -0.44 0.18
CA LEU A 385 8.39 -1.78 0.55
C LEU A 385 9.91 -1.95 0.34
N ARG A 386 10.47 -1.36 -0.72
CA ARG A 386 11.92 -1.33 -0.96
C ARG A 386 12.66 -0.55 0.12
N ALA A 387 12.15 0.62 0.51
CA ALA A 387 12.71 1.39 1.61
C ALA A 387 12.63 0.60 2.93
N TYR A 388 11.50 -0.06 3.18
CA TYR A 388 11.34 -0.93 4.35
C TYR A 388 12.37 -2.07 4.40
N VAL A 389 12.64 -2.73 3.26
CA VAL A 389 13.70 -3.75 3.15
C VAL A 389 15.09 -3.15 3.34
N ALA A 390 15.38 -1.99 2.76
CA ALA A 390 16.65 -1.29 2.93
C ALA A 390 16.95 -0.91 4.40
N HIS A 391 15.91 -0.76 5.22
CA HIS A 391 16.02 -0.56 6.68
C HIS A 391 16.07 -1.87 7.49
N GLY A 392 16.30 -3.00 6.84
CA GLY A 392 16.45 -4.32 7.47
C GLY A 392 15.13 -5.05 7.73
N GLY A 393 14.01 -4.59 7.16
CA GLY A 393 12.78 -5.37 7.11
C GLY A 393 12.88 -6.51 6.09
N THR A 394 12.08 -7.56 6.28
CA THR A 394 11.96 -8.65 5.27
C THR A 394 10.56 -8.63 4.68
N VAL A 395 10.45 -8.76 3.37
CA VAL A 395 9.16 -8.83 2.67
C VAL A 395 9.07 -10.16 1.94
N VAL A 396 8.03 -10.93 2.24
CA VAL A 396 7.64 -12.13 1.49
C VAL A 396 6.31 -11.81 0.83
N LEU A 397 6.26 -11.87 -0.49
CA LEU A 397 5.01 -11.68 -1.22
C LEU A 397 4.66 -12.85 -2.13
N SER A 398 3.38 -13.05 -2.38
CA SER A 398 2.92 -13.85 -3.52
C SER A 398 2.60 -12.95 -4.70
N SER A 399 2.90 -13.43 -5.91
CA SER A 399 2.42 -12.82 -7.13
C SER A 399 2.35 -13.85 -8.26
N HIS A 400 1.41 -13.66 -9.17
CA HIS A 400 1.38 -14.35 -10.45
C HIS A 400 2.01 -13.50 -11.58
N GLY A 401 2.34 -12.22 -11.31
CA GLY A 401 2.99 -11.33 -12.27
C GLY A 401 4.50 -11.48 -12.28
N MET A 402 5.03 -12.26 -13.24
CA MET A 402 6.47 -12.56 -13.36
C MET A 402 7.32 -11.30 -13.53
N ASP A 403 6.82 -10.38 -14.34
CA ASP A 403 7.38 -9.07 -14.62
C ASP A 403 7.69 -8.23 -13.37
N LEU A 404 6.74 -8.21 -12.43
CA LEU A 404 6.89 -7.49 -11.17
C LEU A 404 7.95 -8.18 -10.30
N VAL A 405 7.88 -9.49 -10.23
CA VAL A 405 8.75 -10.30 -9.39
C VAL A 405 10.20 -10.17 -9.85
N GLU A 406 10.44 -10.23 -11.15
CA GLU A 406 11.77 -10.09 -11.74
C GLU A 406 12.39 -8.71 -11.45
N ARG A 407 11.58 -7.65 -11.47
CA ARG A 407 12.05 -6.27 -11.21
C ARG A 407 12.33 -5.94 -9.74
N VAL A 408 11.85 -6.75 -8.82
CA VAL A 408 11.71 -6.35 -7.41
C VAL A 408 12.33 -7.34 -6.45
N CYS A 409 12.11 -8.63 -6.69
CA CYS A 409 12.54 -9.66 -5.78
C CYS A 409 14.04 -9.91 -5.93
N SER A 410 14.70 -10.11 -4.81
CA SER A 410 16.08 -10.58 -4.75
C SER A 410 16.17 -12.10 -4.90
N ARG A 411 15.16 -12.80 -4.39
CA ARG A 411 15.03 -14.26 -4.39
C ARG A 411 13.59 -14.66 -4.63
N ILE A 412 13.40 -15.82 -5.23
CA ILE A 412 12.08 -16.35 -5.55
C ILE A 412 11.98 -17.85 -5.31
N ALA A 413 10.77 -18.30 -5.06
CA ALA A 413 10.39 -19.70 -5.14
C ALA A 413 9.24 -19.88 -6.14
N VAL A 414 9.41 -20.82 -7.07
CA VAL A 414 8.40 -21.23 -8.03
C VAL A 414 7.64 -22.42 -7.46
N ILE A 415 6.36 -22.22 -7.15
CA ILE A 415 5.45 -23.23 -6.63
C ILE A 415 4.46 -23.65 -7.71
N VAL A 416 4.36 -24.96 -7.96
CA VAL A 416 3.39 -25.55 -8.89
C VAL A 416 2.85 -26.83 -8.26
N GLY A 417 1.53 -27.01 -8.27
CA GLY A 417 0.89 -28.22 -7.71
C GLY A 417 1.25 -28.51 -6.25
N GLY A 418 1.42 -27.47 -5.43
CA GLY A 418 1.77 -27.60 -4.02
C GLY A 418 3.25 -27.93 -3.74
N LYS A 419 4.12 -27.92 -4.75
CA LYS A 419 5.56 -28.23 -4.62
C LYS A 419 6.43 -27.06 -5.08
N VAL A 420 7.60 -26.92 -4.46
CA VAL A 420 8.65 -25.99 -4.92
C VAL A 420 9.39 -26.66 -6.08
N LEU A 421 9.31 -26.07 -7.28
CA LEU A 421 10.04 -26.55 -8.46
C LEU A 421 11.42 -25.90 -8.61
N ALA A 422 11.55 -24.65 -8.16
CA ALA A 422 12.80 -23.91 -8.17
C ALA A 422 12.80 -22.89 -7.01
N GLU A 423 13.95 -22.71 -6.37
CA GLU A 423 14.19 -21.68 -5.37
C GLU A 423 15.61 -21.14 -5.56
N GLY A 424 15.78 -19.82 -5.50
CA GLY A 424 17.08 -19.20 -5.73
C GLY A 424 17.00 -17.69 -5.79
N THR A 425 18.10 -17.05 -6.19
CA THR A 425 18.05 -15.68 -6.70
C THR A 425 17.23 -15.61 -7.98
N VAL A 426 16.70 -14.43 -8.32
CA VAL A 426 15.97 -14.25 -9.58
C VAL A 426 16.82 -14.67 -10.79
N ASP A 427 18.12 -14.32 -10.78
CA ASP A 427 19.06 -14.68 -11.83
C ASP A 427 19.34 -16.18 -11.90
N GLU A 428 19.50 -16.86 -10.75
CA GLU A 428 19.65 -18.32 -10.70
C GLU A 428 18.43 -19.05 -11.26
N VAL A 429 17.23 -18.58 -10.91
CA VAL A 429 16.00 -19.25 -11.32
C VAL A 429 15.70 -19.02 -12.79
N ARG A 430 15.83 -17.79 -13.31
CA ARG A 430 15.55 -17.46 -14.72
C ARG A 430 16.63 -17.99 -15.69
N GLY A 431 17.87 -18.12 -15.22
CA GLY A 431 19.00 -18.49 -16.06
C GLY A 431 19.24 -17.47 -17.19
N GLU A 432 19.33 -17.95 -18.42
CA GLU A 432 19.57 -17.10 -19.60
C GLU A 432 18.27 -16.53 -20.22
N GLN A 433 17.11 -16.87 -19.67
CA GLN A 433 15.79 -16.52 -20.20
C GLN A 433 15.09 -15.47 -19.33
N SER A 434 13.90 -15.02 -19.77
CA SER A 434 12.99 -14.28 -18.89
C SER A 434 12.41 -15.19 -17.82
N LEU A 435 11.96 -14.62 -16.69
CA LEU A 435 11.33 -15.42 -15.65
C LEU A 435 10.03 -16.10 -16.14
N GLU A 436 9.30 -15.45 -17.04
CA GLU A 436 8.07 -15.96 -17.64
C GLU A 436 8.31 -17.18 -18.55
N GLU A 437 9.36 -17.14 -19.39
CA GLU A 437 9.74 -18.26 -20.26
C GLU A 437 10.12 -19.49 -19.44
N ARG A 438 10.96 -19.27 -18.42
CA ARG A 438 11.40 -20.33 -17.51
C ARG A 438 10.22 -20.91 -16.73
N PHE A 439 9.34 -20.05 -16.23
CA PHE A 439 8.13 -20.48 -15.55
C PHE A 439 7.26 -21.35 -16.45
N THR A 440 7.04 -20.92 -17.69
CA THR A 440 6.27 -21.68 -18.70
C THR A 440 6.89 -23.06 -18.95
N GLU A 441 8.22 -23.15 -19.05
CA GLU A 441 8.93 -24.43 -19.17
C GLU A 441 8.67 -25.34 -17.96
N LEU A 442 8.75 -24.79 -16.74
CA LEU A 442 8.48 -25.53 -15.50
C LEU A 442 7.01 -25.97 -15.37
N THR A 443 6.07 -25.21 -15.95
CA THR A 443 4.62 -25.50 -15.90
C THR A 443 4.09 -26.27 -17.11
N ARG A 444 4.87 -26.45 -18.18
CA ARG A 444 4.43 -27.05 -19.46
C ARG A 444 3.88 -28.48 -19.36
N GLY A 445 3.99 -29.13 -18.22
CA GLY A 445 3.28 -30.39 -17.92
C GLY A 445 1.79 -30.23 -17.59
N ALA A 446 1.23 -29.02 -17.55
CA ALA A 446 -0.08 -28.75 -16.92
C ALA A 446 -1.24 -28.32 -17.87
N GLY A 447 -1.09 -28.41 -19.20
CA GLY A 447 -2.25 -28.27 -20.09
C GLY A 447 -1.92 -27.81 -21.50
N GLU A 448 -2.01 -28.73 -22.46
CA GLU A 448 -2.27 -28.34 -23.85
C GLU A 448 -3.72 -27.85 -23.96
N VAL A 449 -3.91 -26.74 -24.65
CA VAL A 449 -5.22 -26.19 -24.97
C VAL A 449 -5.77 -26.96 -26.17
N GLU A 450 -6.28 -28.16 -25.93
CA GLU A 450 -7.10 -28.90 -26.91
C GLU A 450 -8.57 -28.48 -26.75
N GLY A 451 -9.27 -28.19 -27.84
CA GLY A 451 -10.74 -28.05 -27.85
C GLY A 451 -11.32 -26.63 -28.00
N LEU A 452 -10.52 -25.60 -28.32
CA LEU A 452 -11.01 -24.24 -28.61
C LEU A 452 -11.28 -23.97 -30.10
N GLU A 453 -11.42 -25.00 -30.93
CA GLU A 453 -11.58 -24.85 -32.38
C GLU A 453 -12.82 -24.02 -32.79
N TRP A 454 -13.85 -23.97 -31.95
CA TRP A 454 -15.04 -23.16 -32.17
C TRP A 454 -14.80 -21.65 -32.05
N LEU A 455 -13.73 -21.19 -31.38
CA LEU A 455 -13.32 -19.77 -31.36
C LEU A 455 -12.86 -19.27 -32.74
N HIS A 456 -12.63 -20.18 -33.69
CA HIS A 456 -12.38 -19.84 -35.08
C HIS A 456 -13.66 -19.56 -35.87
N THR A 457 -14.83 -19.77 -35.25
CA THR A 457 -16.12 -19.39 -35.82
C THR A 457 -16.63 -18.14 -35.12
N PHE A 458 -16.52 -17.00 -35.79
CA PHE A 458 -17.05 -15.74 -35.29
C PHE A 458 -18.57 -15.73 -35.48
N SER A 459 -19.30 -15.21 -34.47
CA SER A 459 -20.74 -15.01 -34.57
C SER A 459 -21.05 -14.12 -35.77
N ALA A 460 -22.00 -14.56 -36.60
CA ALA A 460 -22.48 -13.83 -37.78
C ALA A 460 -23.22 -12.54 -37.40
#